data_AF-A0A0M3I3E6-F1
#
_entry.id   AF-A0A0M3I3E6-F1
#
_cell.length_a   1.000
_cell.length_b   1.000
_cell.length_c   1.000
_cell.angle_alpha   90.00
_cell.angle_beta   90.00
_cell.angle_gamma   90.00
#
_symmetry.space_group_name_H-M   'P 1'
#
loop_
_entity.id
_entity.type
_entity.pdbx_description
1 polymer ?
#
loop_
_entity_poly.entity_id
_entity_poly.type
_entity_poly.pdbx_seq_one_letter_code
_entity_poly.pdbx_strand_id
1 'polypeptide(L)'
;MATAAAHVMFDEYGQPFIILRDQEKQKRLTGIEALKSHILAARAVANTLKSSLGPRGLDKMLVSPDGDVTITNDGATILDKMDVKHHVARLMVELSKSQDAEIGDGTTGVVELLGENIGTLVSRK
;
A
#
# COMPACT_ATOMS: atom_id res chain seq x y z
N MET A 1 -23.59 -15.68 4.25
CA MET A 1 -22.90 -16.30 5.39
C MET A 1 -22.20 -17.55 4.86
N ALA A 2 -20.88 -17.51 4.72
CA ALA A 2 -20.09 -18.65 4.25
C ALA A 2 -19.72 -19.53 5.45
N THR A 3 -20.13 -20.79 5.42
CA THR A 3 -19.77 -21.80 6.42
C THR A 3 -18.34 -22.25 6.15
N ALA A 4 -17.38 -21.76 6.95
CA ALA A 4 -16.02 -22.27 6.93
C ALA A 4 -16.03 -23.75 7.36
N ALA A 5 -15.66 -24.65 6.47
CA ALA A 5 -15.55 -26.08 6.77
C ALA A 5 -14.34 -26.30 7.68
N ALA A 6 -14.58 -26.40 8.99
CA ALA A 6 -13.58 -26.82 9.96
C ALA A 6 -13.48 -28.36 9.92
N HIS A 7 -12.30 -28.89 9.58
CA HIS A 7 -12.04 -30.32 9.66
C HIS A 7 -11.34 -30.64 10.97
N VAL A 8 -11.96 -31.49 11.78
CA VAL A 8 -11.33 -32.06 12.99
C VAL A 8 -10.45 -33.23 12.54
N MET A 9 -9.17 -33.15 12.84
CA MET A 9 -8.17 -34.19 12.58
C MET A 9 -7.60 -34.65 13.92
N PHE A 10 -7.09 -35.87 13.98
CA PHE A 10 -6.46 -36.43 15.19
C PHE A 10 -4.98 -36.64 14.91
N ASP A 11 -4.13 -36.33 15.89
CA ASP A 11 -2.70 -36.65 15.82
C ASP A 11 -2.45 -38.15 16.12
N GLU A 12 -1.17 -38.56 16.05
CA GLU A 12 -0.76 -39.95 16.33
C GLU A 12 -1.04 -40.40 17.78
N TYR A 13 -1.31 -39.47 18.69
CA TYR A 13 -1.67 -39.71 20.10
C TYR A 13 -3.18 -39.59 20.36
N GLY A 14 -4.00 -39.40 19.32
CA GLY A 14 -5.44 -39.25 19.42
C GLY A 14 -5.92 -37.88 19.92
N GLN A 15 -5.05 -36.87 19.98
CA GLN A 15 -5.45 -35.51 20.34
C GLN A 15 -6.14 -34.82 19.15
N PRO A 16 -7.36 -34.28 19.33
CA PRO A 16 -8.06 -33.59 18.27
C PRO A 16 -7.45 -32.19 18.05
N PHE A 17 -7.15 -31.86 16.79
CA PHE A 17 -6.83 -30.51 16.35
C PHE A 17 -7.73 -30.10 15.19
N ILE A 18 -8.05 -28.80 15.13
CA ILE A 18 -8.99 -28.26 14.14
C ILE A 18 -8.20 -27.57 13.03
N ILE A 19 -8.38 -28.03 11.79
CA ILE A 19 -7.88 -27.33 10.60
C ILE A 19 -9.00 -26.45 10.06
N LEU A 20 -8.87 -25.14 10.26
CA LEU A 20 -9.70 -24.12 9.63
C LEU A 20 -9.09 -23.75 8.27
N ARG A 21 -9.67 -24.26 7.18
CA ARG A 21 -9.31 -23.82 5.82
C ARG A 21 -10.12 -22.57 5.47
N ASP A 22 -9.68 -21.37 5.87
CA ASP A 22 -10.28 -20.09 5.44
C ASP A 22 -9.84 -19.70 4.01
N GLN A 23 -9.82 -20.69 3.09
CA GLN A 23 -9.35 -20.54 1.71
C GLN A 23 -10.28 -19.62 0.89
N GLU A 24 -11.59 -19.59 1.19
CA GLU A 24 -12.56 -18.78 0.44
C GLU A 24 -12.34 -17.27 0.60
N LYS A 25 -11.72 -16.82 1.71
CA LYS A 25 -11.41 -15.39 1.92
C LYS A 25 -10.08 -14.97 1.32
N GLN A 26 -9.17 -15.89 1.01
CA GLN A 26 -7.86 -15.57 0.49
C GLN A 26 -7.89 -15.47 -1.04
N LYS A 27 -8.24 -14.28 -1.55
CA LYS A 27 -8.05 -13.94 -2.97
C LYS A 27 -6.55 -13.89 -3.29
N ARG A 28 -6.03 -14.98 -3.85
CA ARG A 28 -4.67 -15.04 -4.37
C ARG A 28 -4.63 -14.46 -5.78
N LEU A 29 -4.02 -13.30 -5.94
CA LEU A 29 -3.65 -12.74 -7.24
C LEU A 29 -2.33 -13.38 -7.69
N THR A 30 -2.27 -13.88 -8.93
CA THR A 30 -1.06 -14.53 -9.47
C THR A 30 -0.67 -13.99 -10.84
N GLY A 31 0.63 -14.06 -11.15
CA GLY A 31 1.14 -13.77 -12.48
C GLY A 31 1.03 -12.29 -12.88
N ILE A 32 0.69 -12.07 -14.15
CA ILE A 32 0.70 -10.73 -14.78
C ILE A 32 -0.36 -9.80 -14.16
N GLU A 33 -1.50 -10.35 -13.72
CA GLU A 33 -2.58 -9.55 -13.12
C GLU A 33 -2.18 -8.95 -11.77
N ALA A 34 -1.45 -9.71 -10.95
CA ALA A 34 -0.88 -9.20 -9.70
C ALA A 34 0.09 -8.05 -9.98
N LEU A 35 0.99 -8.22 -10.94
CA LEU A 35 1.95 -7.17 -11.34
C LEU A 35 1.24 -5.90 -11.84
N LYS A 36 0.23 -6.04 -12.69
CA LYS A 36 -0.58 -4.90 -13.17
C LYS A 36 -1.26 -4.19 -12.00
N SER A 37 -1.85 -4.93 -11.07
CA SER A 37 -2.48 -4.37 -9.87
C SER A 37 -1.48 -3.59 -9.01
N HIS A 38 -0.26 -4.11 -8.84
CA HIS A 38 0.80 -3.44 -8.10
C HIS A 38 1.26 -2.14 -8.77
N ILE A 39 1.46 -2.15 -10.09
CA ILE A 39 1.85 -0.97 -10.85
C ILE A 39 0.76 0.10 -10.79
N LEU A 40 -0.51 -0.29 -10.93
CA LEU A 40 -1.64 0.64 -10.85
C LEU A 40 -1.73 1.30 -9.46
N ALA A 41 -1.58 0.51 -8.39
CA ALA A 41 -1.59 1.05 -7.03
C ALA A 41 -0.45 2.04 -6.80
N ALA A 42 0.77 1.70 -7.22
CA ALA A 42 1.93 2.58 -7.06
C ALA A 42 1.81 3.88 -7.87
N ARG A 43 1.32 3.79 -9.12
CA ARG A 43 1.06 4.96 -9.96
C ARG A 43 -0.04 5.85 -9.39
N ALA A 44 -1.09 5.27 -8.81
CA ALA A 44 -2.16 6.05 -8.18
C ALA A 44 -1.60 6.90 -7.03
N VAL A 45 -0.74 6.33 -6.17
CA VAL A 45 -0.09 7.06 -5.08
C VAL A 45 0.82 8.18 -5.61
N ALA A 46 1.68 7.88 -6.58
CA ALA A 46 2.58 8.86 -7.16
C ALA A 46 1.83 10.03 -7.83
N ASN A 47 0.74 9.74 -8.55
CA ASN A 47 -0.08 10.78 -9.19
C ASN A 47 -0.74 11.72 -8.18
N THR A 48 -1.12 11.24 -7.00
CA THR A 48 -1.68 12.07 -5.92
C THR A 48 -0.67 13.11 -5.43
N LEU A 49 0.61 12.72 -5.33
CA LEU A 49 1.69 13.56 -4.83
C LEU A 49 2.33 14.47 -5.89
N LYS A 50 2.14 14.16 -7.18
CA LYS A 50 2.80 14.87 -8.29
C LYS A 50 2.60 16.40 -8.28
N SER A 51 1.41 16.88 -7.90
CA SER A 51 1.15 18.33 -7.86
C SER A 51 1.77 19.04 -6.64
N SER A 52 2.28 18.28 -5.68
CA SER A 52 2.89 18.76 -4.44
C SER A 52 4.43 18.78 -4.52
N LEU A 53 4.98 18.33 -5.66
CA LEU A 53 6.42 18.35 -5.89
C LEU A 53 6.92 19.75 -6.29
N GLY A 54 8.02 20.18 -5.66
CA GLY A 54 8.80 21.33 -6.06
C GLY A 54 8.36 22.65 -5.41
N PRO A 55 9.06 23.77 -5.70
CA PRO A 55 8.83 25.06 -5.04
C PRO A 55 7.51 25.73 -5.42
N ARG A 56 6.81 25.21 -6.44
CA ARG A 56 5.45 25.59 -6.84
C ARG A 56 4.44 24.47 -6.56
N GLY A 57 4.79 23.53 -5.69
CA GLY A 57 3.90 22.48 -5.22
C GLY A 57 2.66 23.07 -4.54
N LEU A 58 1.52 22.45 -4.77
CA LEU A 58 0.25 22.81 -4.15
C LEU A 58 0.02 21.97 -2.91
N ASP A 59 -0.47 22.62 -1.85
CA ASP A 59 -0.90 21.94 -0.63
C ASP A 59 -2.07 20.99 -0.91
N LYS A 60 -2.13 19.90 -0.13
CA LYS A 60 -3.25 18.98 -0.09
C LYS A 60 -4.07 19.21 1.17
N MET A 61 -5.37 19.37 0.97
CA MET A 61 -6.35 19.32 2.05
C MET A 61 -6.76 17.86 2.30
N LEU A 62 -6.49 17.37 3.50
CA LEU A 62 -6.79 16.03 3.97
C LEU A 62 -7.87 16.15 5.04
N VAL A 63 -8.90 15.32 4.94
CA VAL A 63 -10.01 15.30 5.89
C VAL A 63 -10.07 13.92 6.52
N SER A 64 -9.84 13.87 7.84
CA SER A 64 -9.95 12.64 8.62
C SER A 64 -11.41 12.19 8.74
N PRO A 65 -11.68 10.89 8.99
CA PRO A 65 -13.04 10.40 9.25
C PRO A 65 -13.73 11.11 10.42
N ASP A 66 -12.95 11.58 11.39
CA ASP A 66 -13.44 12.32 12.57
C ASP A 66 -13.76 13.80 12.27
N GLY A 67 -13.50 14.28 11.05
CA GLY A 67 -13.75 15.66 10.62
C GLY A 67 -12.55 16.61 10.75
N ASP A 68 -11.41 16.14 11.27
CA ASP A 68 -10.20 16.94 11.35
C ASP A 68 -9.64 17.26 9.95
N VAL A 69 -9.33 18.54 9.72
CA VAL A 69 -8.77 19.02 8.45
C VAL A 69 -7.30 19.33 8.62
N THR A 70 -6.46 18.78 7.74
CA THR A 70 -5.03 19.07 7.68
C THR A 70 -4.66 19.53 6.28
N ILE A 71 -3.98 20.67 6.18
CA ILE A 71 -3.48 21.21 4.91
C ILE A 71 -1.96 21.13 4.98
N THR A 72 -1.33 20.41 4.03
CA THR A 72 0.13 20.24 4.01
C THR A 72 0.64 19.93 2.60
N ASN A 73 1.89 20.29 2.33
CA ASN A 73 2.63 19.90 1.12
C ASN A 73 3.63 18.76 1.37
N ASP A 74 3.82 18.34 2.62
CA ASP A 74 4.79 17.29 2.94
C ASP A 74 4.28 15.91 2.51
N GLY A 75 5.03 15.26 1.63
CA GLY A 75 4.68 13.95 1.08
C GLY A 75 4.55 12.87 2.15
N ALA A 76 5.41 12.89 3.19
CA ALA A 76 5.37 11.88 4.24
C ALA A 76 4.08 12.00 5.08
N THR A 77 3.71 13.23 5.47
CA THR A 77 2.46 13.52 6.18
C THR A 77 1.22 13.23 5.33
N ILE A 78 1.25 13.57 4.04
CA ILE A 78 0.13 13.26 3.11
C ILE A 78 -0.10 11.75 3.05
N LEU A 79 0.98 10.97 2.90
CA LEU A 79 0.91 9.52 2.79
C LEU A 79 0.52 8.84 4.09
N ASP A 80 0.94 9.37 5.24
CA ASP A 80 0.58 8.83 6.55
C ASP A 80 -0.92 8.97 6.85
N LYS A 81 -1.53 10.09 6.45
CA LYS A 81 -2.97 10.34 6.65
C LYS A 81 -3.86 9.67 5.61
N MET A 82 -3.31 9.09 4.55
CA MET A 82 -4.08 8.45 3.48
C MET A 82 -4.44 7.01 3.88
N ASP A 83 -5.72 6.64 3.79
CA ASP A 83 -6.16 5.25 4.01
C ASP A 83 -5.76 4.37 2.82
N VAL A 84 -4.67 3.63 2.97
CA VAL A 84 -4.08 2.79 1.91
C VAL A 84 -4.29 1.30 2.21
N LYS A 85 -5.14 0.65 1.42
CA LYS A 85 -5.43 -0.80 1.53
C LYS A 85 -4.44 -1.69 0.78
N HIS A 86 -3.82 -1.18 -0.28
CA HIS A 86 -2.95 -1.99 -1.14
C HIS A 86 -1.53 -2.10 -0.55
N HIS A 87 -0.99 -3.32 -0.42
CA HIS A 87 0.31 -3.57 0.22
C HIS A 87 1.48 -2.79 -0.40
N VAL A 88 1.55 -2.71 -1.74
CA VAL A 88 2.60 -1.94 -2.44
C VAL A 88 2.52 -0.45 -2.11
N ALA A 89 1.31 0.08 -1.95
CA ALA A 89 1.13 1.49 -1.62
C ALA A 89 1.53 1.74 -0.14
N ARG A 90 1.28 0.79 0.78
CA ARG A 90 1.84 0.83 2.15
C ARG A 90 3.36 0.85 2.16
N LEU A 91 4.02 0.05 1.33
CA LEU A 91 5.49 0.07 1.19
C LEU A 91 5.99 1.44 0.72
N MET A 92 5.23 2.15 -0.12
CA MET A 92 5.58 3.52 -0.53
C MET A 92 5.42 4.52 0.62
N VAL A 93 4.43 4.35 1.50
CA VAL A 93 4.29 5.15 2.73
C VAL A 93 5.50 4.94 3.65
N GLU A 94 5.87 3.68 3.89
CA GLU A 94 7.02 3.33 4.73
C GLU A 94 8.34 3.87 4.14
N LEU A 95 8.51 3.79 2.82
CA LEU A 95 9.65 4.39 2.11
C LEU A 95 9.73 5.91 2.33
N SER A 96 8.61 6.61 2.18
CA SER A 96 8.55 8.08 2.37
C SER A 96 8.86 8.48 3.81
N LYS A 97 8.32 7.75 4.79
CA LYS A 97 8.63 7.96 6.22
C LYS A 97 10.10 7.70 6.55
N SER A 98 10.68 6.66 5.97
CA SER A 98 12.11 6.38 6.16
C SER A 98 12.98 7.49 5.59
N GLN A 99 12.62 8.03 4.43
CA GLN A 99 13.31 9.16 3.82
C GLN A 99 13.22 10.43 4.68
N ASP A 100 12.04 10.68 5.26
CA ASP A 100 11.80 11.78 6.19
C ASP A 100 12.65 11.65 7.46
N ALA A 101 12.73 10.45 8.04
CA ALA A 101 13.51 10.20 9.24
C ALA A 101 15.03 10.36 9.05
N GLU A 102 15.55 10.00 7.87
CA GLU A 102 16.99 10.05 7.58
C GLU A 102 17.46 11.43 7.13
N ILE A 103 16.72 12.10 6.24
CA ILE A 103 17.17 13.33 5.56
C ILE A 103 16.21 14.51 5.81
N GLY A 104 14.93 14.24 6.08
CA GLY A 104 13.90 15.27 6.28
C GLY A 104 13.48 16.03 5.01
N ASP A 105 13.91 15.56 3.83
CA ASP A 105 13.54 16.11 2.52
C ASP A 105 13.56 15.03 1.44
N GLY A 106 12.94 15.31 0.30
CA GLY A 106 12.83 14.39 -0.84
C GLY A 106 11.74 13.32 -0.66
N THR A 107 10.91 13.43 0.38
CA THR A 107 9.82 12.50 0.70
C THR A 107 8.86 12.31 -0.48
N THR A 108 8.51 13.40 -1.16
CA THR A 108 7.65 13.42 -2.36
C THR A 108 8.38 12.90 -3.61
N GLY A 109 9.63 13.30 -3.80
CA GLY A 109 10.42 12.98 -5.00
C GLY A 109 10.77 11.50 -5.11
N VAL A 110 11.11 10.85 -3.98
CA VAL A 110 11.40 9.41 -3.95
C VAL A 110 10.19 8.57 -4.35
N VAL A 111 9.00 8.98 -3.90
CA VAL A 111 7.74 8.26 -4.16
C VAL A 111 7.30 8.44 -5.62
N GLU A 112 7.44 9.63 -6.18
CA GLU A 112 7.15 9.90 -7.59
C GLU A 112 8.09 9.10 -8.51
N LEU A 113 9.40 9.14 -8.22
CA LEU A 113 10.41 8.44 -9.01
C LEU A 113 10.17 6.91 -9.02
N LEU A 114 9.77 6.35 -7.88
CA LEU A 114 9.40 4.94 -7.80
C LEU A 114 8.14 4.64 -8.62
N GLY A 115 7.09 5.47 -8.51
CA GLY A 115 5.83 5.28 -9.23
C GLY A 115 5.95 5.38 -10.75
N GLU A 116 6.84 6.23 -11.26
CA GLU A 116 7.13 6.32 -12.69
C GLU A 116 7.90 5.08 -13.19
N ASN A 117 8.91 4.64 -12.44
CA ASN A 117 9.81 3.56 -12.85
C ASN A 117 9.24 2.15 -12.67
N ILE A 118 8.29 1.94 -11.75
CA ILE A 118 7.74 0.59 -11.46
C ILE A 118 7.06 -0.05 -12.68
N GLY A 119 6.48 0.76 -13.57
CA GLY A 119 5.88 0.27 -14.82
C GLY A 119 6.93 -0.15 -15.85
N THR A 120 8.00 0.63 -15.98
CA THR A 120 9.07 0.43 -16.97
C THR A 120 9.91 -0.81 -16.65
N LEU A 121 10.06 -1.15 -15.37
CA LEU A 121 10.79 -2.33 -14.91
C LEU A 121 10.12 -3.65 -15.34
N VAL A 122 8.79 -3.66 -15.51
CA VAL A 122 8.04 -4.86 -15.93
C VAL A 122 8.03 -5.03 -17.45
N SER A 123 8.09 -3.93 -18.22
CA SER A 123 8.13 -3.98 -19.69
C SER A 123 9.51 -4.31 -20.30
N ARG A 124 10.57 -4.38 -19.49
CA ARG A 124 11.94 -4.71 -19.94
C ARG A 124 12.30 -6.20 -19.81
N LYS A 125 11.34 -7.07 -19.47
CA LYS A 125 11.48 -8.53 -19.53
C LYS A 125 10.62 -9.08 -20.66
#